data_AF-A0A0K8R9A0-F1
#
_entry.id   AF-A0A0K8R9A0-F1
#
_cell.length_a   1.000
_cell.length_b   1.000
_cell.length_c   1.000
_cell.angle_alpha   90.00
_cell.angle_beta   90.00
_cell.angle_gamma   90.00
#
_symmetry.space_group_name_H-M   'P 1'
#
loop_
_entity.id
_entity.type
_entity.pdbx_description
1 polymer ?
#
loop_
_entity_poly.entity_id
_entity_poly.type
_entity_poly.pdbx_seq_one_letter_code
_entity_poly.pdbx_strand_id
1 'polypeptide(L)'
;MFFSQYMDNQENISKAVNMSKVDIFEKIAGVDAYSGYISLSNESHLFFLLTKAPKDKRDSAPLLLWLYGGPGESSMWAQFAENGPVGINATRGLFKRNETLQQHANVLYLDQPAGAGLSIITNYNDSKNYAHTLEEMAVMIETFMAQFLILFPEYTGRSFYIAGESYGARAAVGFGERLRCTPPENKTNLTLNGLILGAGFLAPIVDLMDSTEFLYQTSLLNETGRKIFKETFELIRKLST
;
A
#
# COMPACT_ATOMS: atom_id res chain seq x y z
N MET A 1 -9.75 12.33 9.59
CA MET A 1 -11.10 12.72 9.11
C MET A 1 -11.74 11.53 8.40
N PHE A 2 -13.02 11.23 8.65
CA PHE A 2 -13.75 10.19 7.92
C PHE A 2 -14.53 10.80 6.76
N PHE A 3 -14.30 10.29 5.55
CA PHE A 3 -14.86 10.85 4.32
C PHE A 3 -16.25 10.34 4.00
N SER A 4 -16.64 9.15 4.44
CA SER A 4 -17.88 8.49 4.00
C SER A 4 -19.16 9.32 4.28
N GLN A 5 -19.14 10.21 5.27
CA GLN A 5 -20.24 11.12 5.58
C GLN A 5 -20.36 12.33 4.63
N TYR A 6 -19.41 12.51 3.69
CA TYR A 6 -19.33 13.67 2.80
C TYR A 6 -19.42 13.30 1.30
N MET A 7 -19.72 12.04 0.98
CA MET A 7 -19.74 11.53 -0.41
C MET A 7 -21.11 11.67 -1.10
N ASP A 8 -22.05 12.40 -0.50
CA ASP A 8 -23.43 12.53 -0.97
C ASP A 8 -23.60 13.56 -2.09
N ASN A 9 -22.76 14.60 -2.13
CA ASN A 9 -22.78 15.62 -3.17
C ASN A 9 -21.40 16.29 -3.38
N GLN A 10 -21.23 16.96 -4.52
CA GLN A 10 -19.98 17.62 -4.93
C GLN A 10 -19.48 18.71 -3.97
N GLU A 11 -20.38 19.44 -3.33
CA GLU A 11 -20.01 20.50 -2.38
C GLU A 11 -19.40 19.90 -1.10
N ASN A 12 -20.05 18.87 -0.56
CA ASN A 12 -19.56 18.13 0.60
C ASN A 12 -18.23 17.43 0.30
N ILE A 13 -18.09 16.82 -0.87
CA ILE A 13 -16.82 16.21 -1.32
C ILE A 13 -15.72 17.26 -1.34
N SER A 14 -15.95 18.41 -1.99
CA SER A 14 -14.97 19.49 -2.09
C SER A 14 -14.55 20.02 -0.72
N LYS A 15 -15.51 20.17 0.19
CA LYS A 15 -15.27 20.56 1.58
C LYS A 15 -14.42 19.53 2.30
N ALA A 16 -14.73 18.25 2.17
CA ALA A 16 -13.99 17.17 2.81
C ALA A 16 -12.56 17.06 2.29
N VAL A 17 -12.36 17.15 0.98
CA VAL A 17 -11.03 17.18 0.35
C VAL A 17 -10.22 18.37 0.89
N ASN A 18 -10.81 19.56 0.99
CA ASN A 18 -10.10 20.71 1.55
C ASN A 18 -9.73 20.51 3.03
N MET A 19 -10.61 19.92 3.84
CA MET A 19 -10.35 19.61 5.25
C MET A 19 -9.31 18.50 5.45
N SER A 20 -9.09 17.66 4.45
CA SER A 20 -8.12 16.55 4.50
C SER A 20 -6.67 16.95 4.20
N LYS A 21 -6.43 18.21 3.84
CA LYS A 21 -5.08 18.73 3.52
C LYS A 21 -4.12 18.53 4.69
N VAL A 22 -2.87 18.18 4.35
CA VAL A 22 -1.80 17.94 5.31
C VAL A 22 -0.65 18.93 5.06
N ASP A 23 -0.76 20.13 5.63
CA ASP A 23 0.10 21.28 5.33
C ASP A 23 1.60 21.06 5.58
N ILE A 24 1.98 20.07 6.40
CA ILE A 24 3.40 19.81 6.71
C ILE A 24 4.18 19.38 5.46
N PHE A 25 3.53 18.72 4.50
CA PHE A 25 4.16 18.29 3.25
C PHE A 25 4.43 19.46 2.32
N GLU A 26 3.53 20.44 2.26
CA GLU A 26 3.77 21.67 1.49
C GLU A 26 4.91 22.48 2.13
N LYS A 27 4.91 22.61 3.47
CA LYS A 27 5.95 23.36 4.21
C LYS A 27 7.34 22.76 4.05
N ILE A 28 7.46 21.44 4.05
CA ILE A 28 8.77 20.77 4.02
C ILE A 28 9.23 20.49 2.59
N ALA A 29 8.35 19.95 1.76
CA ALA A 29 8.72 19.43 0.44
C ALA A 29 8.11 20.21 -0.73
N GLY A 30 7.19 21.14 -0.49
CA GLY A 30 6.51 21.90 -1.54
C GLY A 30 5.51 21.07 -2.34
N VAL A 31 4.96 20.01 -1.76
CA VAL A 31 4.00 19.11 -2.40
C VAL A 31 2.65 19.14 -1.68
N ASP A 32 1.57 19.04 -2.46
CA ASP A 32 0.22 18.94 -1.91
C ASP A 32 0.01 17.53 -1.34
N ALA A 33 -0.56 17.44 -0.14
CA ALA A 33 -0.86 16.17 0.50
C ALA A 33 -2.23 16.17 1.15
N TYR A 34 -2.87 15.01 1.17
CA TYR A 34 -4.22 14.79 1.68
C TYR A 34 -4.26 13.46 2.44
N SER A 35 -4.92 13.43 3.59
CA SER A 35 -5.07 12.18 4.36
C SER A 35 -6.43 12.06 5.02
N GLY A 36 -6.85 10.84 5.27
CA GLY A 36 -8.05 10.55 6.03
C GLY A 36 -8.46 9.10 5.90
N TYR A 37 -9.71 8.85 6.27
CA TYR A 37 -10.29 7.51 6.38
C TYR A 37 -11.44 7.35 5.40
N ILE A 38 -11.43 6.24 4.66
CA ILE A 38 -12.58 5.77 3.89
C ILE A 38 -13.15 4.54 4.60
N SER A 39 -14.42 4.61 4.95
CA SER A 39 -15.14 3.49 5.56
C SER A 39 -15.62 2.52 4.48
N LEU A 40 -15.30 1.24 4.65
CA LEU A 40 -15.76 0.15 3.79
C LEU A 40 -16.98 -0.54 4.38
N SER A 41 -17.12 -0.48 5.71
CA SER A 41 -18.30 -0.89 6.47
C SER A 41 -18.38 -0.07 7.77
N ASN A 42 -19.30 -0.43 8.68
CA ASN A 42 -19.32 0.13 10.03
C ASN A 42 -18.12 -0.32 10.89
N GLU A 43 -17.48 -1.41 10.50
CA GLU A 43 -16.37 -2.00 11.24
C GLU A 43 -15.02 -1.68 10.62
N SER A 44 -14.93 -1.49 9.29
CA SER A 44 -13.67 -1.42 8.55
C SER A 44 -13.44 -0.04 7.95
N HIS A 45 -12.32 0.58 8.31
CA HIS A 45 -11.94 1.92 7.87
C HIS A 45 -10.47 1.97 7.45
N LEU A 46 -10.19 2.32 6.19
CA LEU A 46 -8.81 2.40 5.71
C LEU A 46 -8.29 3.84 5.74
N PHE A 47 -7.11 4.00 6.33
CA PHE A 47 -6.34 5.24 6.31
C PHE A 47 -5.50 5.34 5.04
N PHE A 48 -5.45 6.54 4.46
CA PHE A 48 -4.56 6.84 3.36
C PHE A 48 -3.83 8.17 3.54
N LEU A 49 -2.69 8.28 2.86
CA LEU A 49 -2.00 9.53 2.58
C LEU A 49 -1.74 9.61 1.07
N LEU A 50 -2.38 10.58 0.42
CA LEU A 50 -2.07 10.98 -0.95
C LEU A 50 -1.03 12.10 -0.90
N THR A 51 0.07 11.94 -1.62
CA THR A 51 1.06 13.00 -1.87
C THR A 51 1.19 13.20 -3.38
N LYS A 52 0.92 14.42 -3.83
CA LYS A 52 0.91 14.73 -5.26
C LYS A 52 2.33 14.99 -5.76
N ALA A 53 2.52 14.79 -7.05
CA ALA A 53 3.73 15.27 -7.73
C ALA A 53 3.80 16.82 -7.64
N PRO A 54 4.97 17.42 -7.93
CA PRO A 54 5.11 18.86 -8.05
C PRO A 54 4.07 19.52 -8.98
N LYS A 55 3.70 20.77 -8.66
CA LYS A 55 2.59 21.51 -9.28
C LYS A 55 2.67 21.59 -10.82
N ASP A 56 3.87 21.61 -11.38
CA ASP A 56 4.15 21.68 -12.82
C ASP A 56 3.81 20.40 -13.60
N LYS A 57 3.73 19.23 -12.94
CA LYS A 57 3.53 17.94 -13.62
C LYS A 57 2.46 17.04 -13.01
N ARG A 58 1.89 17.39 -11.86
CA ARG A 58 0.91 16.55 -11.15
C ARG A 58 -0.32 16.19 -11.99
N ASP A 59 -0.76 17.08 -12.87
CA ASP A 59 -1.99 16.87 -13.65
C ASP A 59 -1.77 15.88 -14.80
N SER A 60 -0.53 15.66 -15.25
CA SER A 60 -0.15 14.65 -16.24
C SER A 60 0.50 13.40 -15.62
N ALA A 61 0.97 13.47 -14.37
CA ALA A 61 1.62 12.36 -13.69
C ALA A 61 0.62 11.22 -13.38
N PRO A 62 1.00 9.94 -13.52
CA PRO A 62 0.16 8.79 -13.18
C PRO A 62 -0.21 8.77 -11.69
N LEU A 63 -1.21 7.96 -11.34
CA LEU A 63 -1.48 7.58 -9.96
C LEU A 63 -0.74 6.27 -9.63
N LEU A 64 0.02 6.27 -8.54
CA LEU A 64 0.69 5.10 -8.00
C LEU A 64 0.09 4.76 -6.64
N LEU A 65 -0.56 3.60 -6.53
CA LEU A 65 -0.94 3.04 -5.23
C LEU A 65 0.29 2.34 -4.63
N TRP A 66 0.68 2.70 -3.42
CA TRP A 66 1.79 2.07 -2.70
C TRP A 66 1.28 1.26 -1.50
N LEU A 67 1.59 -0.03 -1.49
CA LEU A 67 1.17 -1.00 -0.48
C LEU A 67 2.39 -1.56 0.25
N TYR A 68 2.57 -1.17 1.50
CA TYR A 68 3.64 -1.71 2.33
C TYR A 68 3.31 -3.09 2.91
N GLY A 69 4.34 -3.75 3.43
CA GLY A 69 4.33 -5.17 3.78
C GLY A 69 3.83 -5.50 5.18
N GLY A 70 4.52 -6.46 5.82
CA GLY A 70 4.11 -7.11 7.07
C GLY A 70 3.76 -8.58 6.83
N PRO A 71 2.47 -8.99 6.79
CA PRO A 71 1.26 -8.18 6.62
C PRO A 71 0.89 -7.30 7.83
N GLY A 72 0.24 -6.16 7.58
CA GLY A 72 -0.30 -5.28 8.62
C GLY A 72 0.58 -4.08 8.98
N GLU A 73 1.72 -3.89 8.32
CA GLU A 73 2.56 -2.71 8.51
C GLU A 73 2.02 -1.49 7.76
N SER A 74 2.35 -0.30 8.26
CA SER A 74 1.87 0.97 7.70
C SER A 74 2.67 1.37 6.46
N SER A 75 1.98 1.80 5.41
CA SER A 75 2.56 2.47 4.25
C SER A 75 3.11 3.85 4.57
N MET A 76 2.87 4.38 5.77
CA MET A 76 3.58 5.57 6.25
C MET A 76 5.08 5.31 6.43
N TRP A 77 5.48 4.06 6.63
CA TRP A 77 6.90 3.70 6.62
C TRP A 77 7.55 4.07 5.29
N ALA A 78 6.93 3.69 4.17
CA ALA A 78 7.42 4.04 2.86
C ALA A 78 7.49 5.54 2.60
N GLN A 79 6.48 6.28 3.08
CA GLN A 79 6.48 7.74 3.01
C GLN A 79 7.67 8.35 3.76
N PHE A 80 7.89 7.98 5.03
CA PHE A 80 8.85 8.68 5.90
C PHE A 80 10.25 8.08 5.90
N ALA A 81 10.40 6.79 5.66
CA ALA A 81 11.69 6.09 5.71
C ALA A 81 12.28 5.84 4.32
N GLU A 82 11.45 5.71 3.29
CA GLU A 82 11.91 5.16 2.00
C GLU A 82 11.82 6.17 0.86
N ASN A 83 10.64 6.30 0.26
CA ASN A 83 10.47 6.81 -1.10
C ASN A 83 9.57 8.05 -1.20
N GLY A 84 8.93 8.46 -0.09
CA GLY A 84 8.12 9.66 -0.05
C GLY A 84 8.93 10.95 0.08
N PRO A 85 8.29 12.11 -0.15
CA PRO A 85 8.95 13.41 -0.32
C PRO A 85 9.43 14.03 0.99
N VAL A 86 8.89 13.55 2.12
CA VAL A 86 9.25 13.97 3.46
C VAL A 86 9.82 12.77 4.19
N GLY A 87 11.09 12.85 4.57
CA GLY A 87 11.77 11.85 5.37
C GLY A 87 11.78 12.20 6.87
N ILE A 88 11.99 11.20 7.72
CA ILE A 88 12.30 11.38 9.15
C ILE A 88 13.74 10.96 9.44
N ASN A 89 14.48 11.80 10.17
CA ASN A 89 15.87 11.52 10.54
C ASN A 89 15.97 10.87 11.94
N ALA A 90 17.18 10.44 12.30
CA ALA A 90 17.43 9.76 13.59
C ALA A 90 17.10 10.61 14.83
N THR A 91 17.09 11.94 14.70
CA THR A 91 16.69 12.87 15.78
C THR A 91 15.20 13.24 15.72
N ARG A 92 14.38 12.46 14.98
CA ARG A 92 12.94 12.66 14.79
C ARG A 92 12.58 13.98 14.07
N GLY A 93 13.55 14.62 13.42
CA GLY A 93 13.33 15.78 12.58
C GLY A 93 12.84 15.36 11.19
N LEU A 94 11.90 16.11 10.64
CA LEU A 94 11.42 15.92 9.28
C LEU A 94 12.29 16.71 8.29
N PHE A 95 12.56 16.13 7.12
CA PHE A 95 13.36 16.76 6.08
C PHE A 95 12.79 16.47 4.69
N LYS A 96 13.10 17.35 3.73
CA LYS A 96 12.76 17.11 2.32
C LYS A 96 13.68 16.05 1.73
N ARG A 97 13.12 15.01 1.13
CA ARG A 97 13.89 14.00 0.40
C ARG A 97 14.22 14.52 -1.00
N ASN A 98 15.47 14.35 -1.43
CA ASN A 98 15.88 14.70 -2.80
C ASN A 98 15.30 13.71 -3.81
N GLU A 99 15.49 12.42 -3.58
CA GLU A 99 14.99 11.33 -4.44
C GLU A 99 13.66 10.80 -3.93
N THR A 100 12.61 10.92 -4.73
CA THR A 100 11.25 10.59 -4.28
C THR A 100 10.36 10.22 -5.46
N LEU A 101 9.42 9.30 -5.27
CA LEU A 101 8.51 8.83 -6.32
C LEU A 101 7.60 9.94 -6.86
N GLN A 102 7.45 11.02 -6.10
CA GLN A 102 6.64 12.18 -6.41
C GLN A 102 7.25 12.98 -7.56
N GLN A 103 8.52 12.72 -7.91
CA GLN A 103 9.08 13.20 -9.16
C GLN A 103 8.43 12.56 -10.40
N HIS A 104 7.75 11.42 -10.27
CA HIS A 104 7.22 10.63 -11.38
C HIS A 104 5.72 10.33 -11.29
N ALA A 105 5.12 10.36 -10.10
CA ALA A 105 3.72 9.99 -9.89
C ALA A 105 3.08 10.81 -8.77
N ASN A 106 1.75 10.87 -8.78
CA ASN A 106 0.99 11.12 -7.57
C ASN A 106 0.94 9.80 -6.79
N VAL A 107 1.39 9.77 -5.54
CA VAL A 107 1.53 8.53 -4.77
C VAL A 107 0.49 8.47 -3.66
N LEU A 108 -0.28 7.41 -3.67
CA LEU A 108 -1.30 7.07 -2.69
C LEU A 108 -0.76 5.95 -1.80
N TYR A 109 -0.31 6.31 -0.60
CA TYR A 109 0.09 5.36 0.42
C TYR A 109 -1.16 4.88 1.16
N LEU A 110 -1.41 3.57 1.13
CA LEU A 110 -2.59 2.97 1.74
C LEU A 110 -2.19 2.02 2.86
N ASP A 111 -2.72 2.24 4.06
CA ASP A 111 -2.57 1.27 5.15
C ASP A 111 -3.61 0.17 4.96
N GLN A 112 -3.16 -1.05 4.68
CA GLN A 112 -4.01 -2.20 4.40
C GLN A 112 -3.44 -3.50 4.99
N PRO A 113 -4.29 -4.48 5.33
CA PRO A 113 -5.76 -4.42 5.37
C PRO A 113 -6.30 -3.54 6.52
N ALA A 114 -7.61 -3.52 6.75
CA ALA A 114 -8.17 -2.85 7.93
C ALA A 114 -7.54 -3.40 9.21
N GLY A 115 -7.21 -2.50 10.16
CA GLY A 115 -6.40 -2.81 11.34
C GLY A 115 -4.88 -2.66 11.14
N ALA A 116 -4.40 -2.51 9.91
CA ALA A 116 -2.99 -2.23 9.63
C ALA A 116 -2.64 -0.77 9.87
N GLY A 117 -1.47 -0.49 10.49
CA GLY A 117 -0.98 0.87 10.68
C GLY A 117 -2.01 1.79 11.36
N LEU A 118 -2.45 2.81 10.63
CA LEU A 118 -3.49 3.74 11.07
C LEU A 118 -4.91 3.30 10.70
N SER A 119 -5.10 2.30 9.83
CA SER A 119 -6.41 1.75 9.47
C SER A 119 -7.06 1.06 10.67
N ILE A 120 -8.39 1.19 10.78
CA ILE A 120 -9.13 0.85 12.00
C ILE A 120 -10.10 -0.31 11.72
N ILE A 121 -10.18 -1.22 12.70
CA ILE A 121 -11.32 -2.10 12.89
C ILE A 121 -12.02 -1.70 14.20
N THR A 122 -13.30 -1.35 14.13
CA THR A 122 -14.07 -0.88 15.30
C THR A 122 -14.24 -1.99 16.33
N ASN A 123 -14.80 -3.14 15.95
CA ASN A 123 -14.83 -4.34 16.78
C ASN A 123 -13.60 -5.24 16.54
N TYR A 124 -12.44 -4.78 17.03
CA TYR A 124 -11.14 -5.43 16.83
C TYR A 124 -11.00 -6.81 17.49
N ASN A 125 -11.92 -7.19 18.38
CA ASN A 125 -11.91 -8.49 19.06
C ASN A 125 -12.62 -9.60 18.24
N ASP A 126 -13.40 -9.25 17.22
CA ASP A 126 -14.02 -10.23 16.32
C ASP A 126 -13.11 -10.47 15.12
N SER A 127 -12.53 -11.67 15.05
CA SER A 127 -11.60 -12.04 13.98
C SER A 127 -12.23 -11.91 12.59
N LYS A 128 -13.55 -12.05 12.46
CA LYS A 128 -14.28 -11.97 11.18
C LYS A 128 -14.19 -10.60 10.51
N ASN A 129 -13.82 -9.56 11.26
CA ASN A 129 -13.66 -8.21 10.74
C ASN A 129 -12.31 -8.00 10.04
N TYR A 130 -11.39 -8.95 10.16
CA TYR A 130 -10.09 -8.93 9.49
C TYR A 130 -10.15 -9.70 8.17
N ALA A 131 -9.37 -9.26 7.19
CA ALA A 131 -9.17 -10.05 5.98
C ALA A 131 -8.33 -11.30 6.31
N HIS A 132 -8.80 -12.47 5.87
CA HIS A 132 -8.14 -13.76 6.04
C HIS A 132 -7.54 -14.28 4.75
N THR A 133 -7.98 -13.76 3.60
CA THR A 133 -7.52 -14.18 2.28
C THR A 133 -7.03 -13.02 1.43
N LEU A 134 -6.23 -13.33 0.41
CA LEU A 134 -5.80 -12.34 -0.58
C LEU A 134 -6.97 -11.77 -1.38
N GLU A 135 -7.99 -12.59 -1.64
CA GLU A 135 -9.21 -12.15 -2.32
C GLU A 135 -9.96 -11.09 -1.50
N GLU A 136 -10.15 -11.31 -0.20
CA GLU A 136 -10.77 -10.33 0.69
C GLU A 136 -9.98 -9.03 0.76
N MET A 137 -8.64 -9.09 0.79
CA MET A 137 -7.79 -7.90 0.71
C MET A 137 -7.95 -7.17 -0.63
N ALA A 138 -8.03 -7.89 -1.75
CA ALA A 138 -8.21 -7.29 -3.07
C ALA A 138 -9.58 -6.61 -3.21
N VAL A 139 -10.66 -7.23 -2.72
CA VAL A 139 -12.01 -6.64 -2.65
C VAL A 139 -11.99 -5.36 -1.80
N MET A 140 -11.31 -5.41 -0.66
CA MET A 140 -11.19 -4.28 0.26
C MET A 140 -10.50 -3.09 -0.40
N ILE A 141 -9.38 -3.33 -1.10
CA ILE A 141 -8.65 -2.30 -1.84
C ILE A 141 -9.48 -1.78 -3.02
N GLU A 142 -10.18 -2.63 -3.77
CA GLU A 142 -11.05 -2.18 -4.87
C GLU A 142 -12.17 -1.27 -4.35
N THR A 143 -12.83 -1.65 -3.27
CA THR A 143 -13.91 -0.86 -2.64
C THR A 143 -13.39 0.49 -2.15
N PHE A 144 -12.20 0.50 -1.55
CA PHE A 144 -11.51 1.73 -1.19
C PHE A 144 -11.23 2.61 -2.42
N MET A 145 -10.68 2.04 -3.49
CA MET A 145 -10.32 2.77 -4.70
C MET A 145 -11.55 3.37 -5.41
N ALA A 146 -12.67 2.65 -5.45
CA ALA A 146 -13.92 3.17 -6.01
C ALA A 146 -14.39 4.42 -5.25
N GLN A 147 -14.36 4.40 -3.91
CA GLN A 147 -14.69 5.56 -3.08
C GLN A 147 -13.64 6.68 -3.17
N PHE A 148 -12.36 6.33 -3.27
CA PHE A 148 -11.27 7.29 -3.45
C PHE A 148 -11.45 8.11 -4.74
N LEU A 149 -11.90 7.49 -5.84
CA LEU A 149 -12.17 8.20 -7.09
C LEU A 149 -13.37 9.14 -7.02
N ILE A 150 -14.31 8.93 -6.09
CA ILE A 150 -15.37 9.91 -5.82
C ILE A 150 -14.78 11.17 -5.19
N LEU A 151 -13.82 11.01 -4.28
CA LEU A 151 -13.15 12.12 -3.60
C LEU A 151 -12.15 12.86 -4.49
N PHE A 152 -11.42 12.11 -5.32
CA PHE A 152 -10.37 12.63 -6.19
C PHE A 152 -10.66 12.25 -7.66
N PRO A 153 -11.73 12.81 -8.26
CA PRO A 153 -12.19 12.44 -9.58
C PRO A 153 -11.16 12.71 -10.69
N GLU A 154 -10.17 13.57 -10.46
CA GLU A 154 -9.07 13.84 -11.41
C GLU A 154 -8.20 12.62 -11.75
N TYR A 155 -8.31 11.54 -10.97
CA TYR A 155 -7.62 10.27 -11.21
C TYR A 155 -8.46 9.25 -12.01
N THR A 156 -9.73 9.55 -12.27
CA THR A 156 -10.61 8.68 -13.07
C THR A 156 -10.04 8.49 -14.47
N GLY A 157 -9.86 7.23 -14.88
CA GLY A 157 -9.28 6.87 -16.18
C GLY A 157 -7.78 7.19 -16.35
N ARG A 158 -7.12 7.74 -15.33
CA ARG A 158 -5.69 8.06 -15.37
C ARG A 158 -4.85 6.78 -15.41
N SER A 159 -3.66 6.87 -16.01
CA SER A 159 -2.65 5.82 -15.90
C SER A 159 -2.40 5.45 -14.44
N PHE A 160 -2.56 4.17 -14.13
CA PHE A 160 -2.56 3.66 -12.77
C PHE A 160 -1.55 2.52 -12.62
N TYR A 161 -0.76 2.59 -11.56
CA TYR A 161 0.21 1.57 -11.20
C TYR A 161 -0.02 1.14 -9.75
N ILE A 162 0.30 -0.12 -9.45
CA ILE A 162 0.28 -0.62 -8.08
C ILE A 162 1.70 -1.07 -7.72
N ALA A 163 2.27 -0.44 -6.70
CA ALA A 163 3.52 -0.86 -6.08
C ALA A 163 3.25 -1.61 -4.78
N GLY A 164 4.02 -2.66 -4.53
CA GLY A 164 3.98 -3.40 -3.29
C GLY A 164 5.37 -3.86 -2.85
N GLU A 165 5.62 -3.81 -1.54
CA GLU A 165 6.87 -4.28 -0.93
C GLU A 165 6.63 -5.42 0.05
N SER A 166 7.55 -6.40 0.09
CA SER A 166 7.44 -7.57 0.98
C SER A 166 6.09 -8.29 0.79
N TYR A 167 5.28 -8.48 1.83
CA TYR A 167 3.94 -9.05 1.71
C TYR A 167 2.95 -8.16 0.94
N GLY A 168 3.19 -6.85 0.90
CA GLY A 168 2.43 -5.88 0.11
C GLY A 168 2.52 -6.16 -1.40
N ALA A 169 3.57 -6.85 -1.86
CA ALA A 169 3.66 -7.34 -3.23
C ALA A 169 2.55 -8.37 -3.56
N ARG A 170 2.14 -9.21 -2.59
CA ARG A 170 0.98 -10.10 -2.78
C ARG A 170 -0.29 -9.30 -2.93
N ALA A 171 -0.52 -8.31 -2.06
CA ALA A 171 -1.68 -7.42 -2.16
C ALA A 171 -1.73 -6.69 -3.50
N ALA A 172 -0.59 -6.21 -4.00
CA ALA A 172 -0.47 -5.57 -5.31
C ALA A 172 -0.83 -6.52 -6.46
N VAL A 173 -0.33 -7.76 -6.43
CA VAL A 173 -0.68 -8.79 -7.42
C VAL A 173 -2.16 -9.16 -7.34
N GLY A 174 -2.69 -9.40 -6.14
CA GLY A 174 -4.10 -9.75 -5.94
C GLY A 174 -5.05 -8.67 -6.44
N PHE A 175 -4.79 -7.41 -6.10
CA PHE A 175 -5.62 -6.31 -6.60
C PHE A 175 -5.45 -6.06 -8.10
N GLY A 176 -4.23 -6.20 -8.63
CA GLY A 176 -3.97 -6.10 -10.07
C GLY A 176 -4.69 -7.18 -10.88
N GLU A 177 -4.70 -8.42 -10.38
CA GLU A 177 -5.44 -9.54 -10.97
C GLU A 177 -6.94 -9.26 -10.96
N ARG A 178 -7.47 -8.81 -9.81
CA ARG A 178 -8.87 -8.44 -9.66
C ARG A 178 -9.30 -7.37 -10.66
N LEU A 179 -8.55 -6.26 -10.79
CA LEU A 179 -8.85 -5.21 -11.78
C LEU A 179 -8.87 -5.71 -13.23
N ARG A 180 -8.11 -6.76 -13.54
CA ARG A 180 -8.05 -7.38 -14.86
C ARG A 180 -9.24 -8.31 -15.11
N CYS A 181 -9.72 -8.99 -14.05
CA CYS A 181 -10.77 -10.00 -14.12
C CYS A 181 -12.18 -9.47 -13.83
N THR A 182 -12.31 -8.30 -13.17
CA THR A 182 -13.61 -7.64 -12.95
C THR A 182 -14.26 -7.28 -14.29
N PRO A 183 -15.52 -7.71 -14.54
CA PRO A 183 -16.25 -7.36 -15.77
C PRO A 183 -16.39 -5.85 -15.97
N PRO A 184 -16.43 -5.35 -17.23
CA PRO A 184 -16.49 -3.92 -17.53
C PRO A 184 -17.59 -3.14 -16.79
N GLU A 185 -18.76 -3.74 -16.61
CA GLU A 185 -19.92 -3.15 -15.93
C GLU A 185 -19.71 -2.89 -14.43
N ASN A 186 -18.77 -3.60 -13.80
CA ASN A 186 -18.43 -3.48 -12.38
C ASN A 186 -17.02 -2.92 -12.16
N LYS A 187 -16.35 -2.51 -13.25
CA LYS A 187 -14.95 -2.15 -13.20
C LYS A 187 -14.77 -0.76 -12.59
N THR A 188 -13.95 -0.68 -11.54
CA THR A 188 -13.45 0.61 -11.05
C THR A 188 -12.72 1.33 -12.17
N ASN A 189 -13.01 2.61 -12.41
CA ASN A 189 -12.49 3.37 -13.56
C ASN A 189 -11.02 3.78 -13.39
N LEU A 190 -10.15 2.77 -13.40
CA LEU A 190 -8.70 2.83 -13.31
C LEU A 190 -8.11 2.18 -14.56
N THR A 191 -7.06 2.79 -15.11
CA THR A 191 -6.32 2.25 -16.25
C THR A 191 -5.04 1.60 -15.74
N LEU A 192 -5.11 0.32 -15.35
CA LEU A 192 -3.94 -0.42 -14.85
C LEU A 192 -2.88 -0.57 -15.96
N ASN A 193 -1.72 0.04 -15.76
CA ASN A 193 -0.59 0.02 -16.69
C ASN A 193 0.57 -0.87 -16.23
N GLY A 194 0.66 -1.21 -14.94
CA GLY A 194 1.70 -2.11 -14.45
C GLY A 194 1.73 -2.30 -12.94
N LEU A 195 2.53 -3.30 -12.53
CA LEU A 195 2.84 -3.61 -11.13
C LEU A 195 4.33 -3.40 -10.87
N ILE A 196 4.68 -2.91 -9.68
CA ILE A 196 6.07 -2.72 -9.22
C ILE A 196 6.22 -3.49 -7.90
N LEU A 197 7.04 -4.54 -7.87
CA LEU A 197 7.09 -5.48 -6.76
C LEU A 197 8.50 -5.49 -6.14
N GLY A 198 8.69 -4.76 -5.04
CA GLY A 198 9.97 -4.65 -4.33
C GLY A 198 10.13 -5.77 -3.30
N ALA A 199 11.21 -6.54 -3.36
CA ALA A 199 11.50 -7.63 -2.42
C ALA A 199 10.28 -8.54 -2.11
N GLY A 200 9.47 -8.83 -3.14
CA GLY A 200 8.12 -9.35 -2.96
C GLY A 200 8.08 -10.80 -2.46
N PHE A 201 7.23 -11.06 -1.46
CA PHE A 201 6.98 -12.40 -0.95
C PHE A 201 5.94 -13.13 -1.83
N LEU A 202 6.32 -13.59 -3.03
CA LEU A 202 5.37 -14.02 -4.08
C LEU A 202 5.21 -15.54 -4.27
N ALA A 203 5.99 -16.35 -3.58
CA ALA A 203 5.95 -17.82 -3.66
C ALA A 203 5.53 -18.44 -2.32
N PRO A 204 5.19 -19.74 -2.27
CA PRO A 204 4.85 -20.43 -1.03
C PRO A 204 5.94 -20.24 0.03
N ILE A 205 5.51 -20.12 1.29
CA ILE A 205 6.41 -19.79 2.40
C ILE A 205 7.53 -20.82 2.56
N VAL A 206 7.21 -22.11 2.39
CA VAL A 206 8.19 -23.21 2.50
C VAL A 206 9.26 -23.18 1.41
N ASP A 207 8.97 -22.56 0.27
CA ASP A 207 9.95 -22.38 -0.82
C ASP A 207 10.80 -21.12 -0.62
N LEU A 208 10.18 -20.03 -0.15
CA LEU A 208 10.88 -18.76 0.08
C LEU A 208 11.75 -18.77 1.34
N MET A 209 11.35 -19.49 2.39
CA MET A 209 12.10 -19.51 3.65
C MET A 209 13.44 -20.21 3.52
N ASP A 210 13.61 -21.11 2.56
CA ASP A 210 14.86 -21.85 2.34
C ASP A 210 15.93 -20.93 1.74
N SER A 211 16.53 -20.14 2.62
CA SER A 211 17.63 -19.22 2.32
C SER A 211 19.00 -19.89 2.48
N THR A 212 19.06 -21.22 2.54
CA THR A 212 20.27 -21.97 2.88
C THR A 212 21.45 -21.58 1.98
N GLU A 213 21.21 -21.56 0.67
CA GLU A 213 22.28 -21.24 -0.28
C GLU A 213 22.68 -19.76 -0.22
N PHE A 214 21.69 -18.86 -0.12
CA PHE A 214 21.96 -17.43 0.00
C PHE A 214 22.81 -17.12 1.24
N LEU A 215 22.46 -17.66 2.40
CA LEU A 215 23.20 -17.45 3.64
C LEU A 215 24.62 -18.05 3.58
N TYR A 216 24.79 -19.21 2.94
CA TYR A 216 26.12 -19.78 2.74
C TYR A 216 27.00 -18.94 1.80
N GLN A 217 26.47 -18.54 0.65
CA GLN A 217 27.21 -17.74 -0.34
C GLN A 217 27.55 -16.33 0.16
N THR A 218 26.78 -15.82 1.14
CA THR A 218 27.05 -14.54 1.82
C THR A 218 27.89 -14.69 3.09
N SER A 219 28.47 -15.88 3.33
CA SER A 219 29.31 -16.19 4.50
C SER A 219 28.60 -16.04 5.86
N LEU A 220 27.26 -16.01 5.87
CA LEU A 220 26.44 -16.06 7.08
C LEU A 220 26.31 -17.49 7.63
N LEU A 221 26.57 -18.50 6.79
CA LEU A 221 26.72 -19.89 7.19
C LEU A 221 28.10 -20.43 6.75
N ASN A 222 28.70 -21.25 7.61
CA ASN A 222 29.79 -22.14 7.21
C ASN A 222 29.22 -23.44 6.62
N GLU A 223 30.09 -24.36 6.18
CA GLU A 223 29.68 -25.62 5.56
C GLU A 223 28.80 -26.48 6.48
N THR A 224 29.14 -26.55 7.77
CA THR A 224 28.34 -27.25 8.78
C THR A 224 26.95 -26.62 8.91
N GLY A 225 26.87 -25.29 9.02
CA GLY A 225 25.61 -24.55 9.11
C GLY A 225 24.74 -24.74 7.88
N ARG A 226 25.33 -24.69 6.67
CA ARG A 226 24.65 -24.95 5.41
C ARG A 226 24.00 -26.34 5.40
N LYS A 227 24.72 -27.37 5.84
CA LYS A 227 24.20 -28.74 5.90
C LYS A 227 23.01 -28.86 6.86
N ILE A 228 23.14 -28.31 8.07
CA ILE A 228 22.06 -28.32 9.08
C ILE A 228 20.82 -27.60 8.57
N PHE A 229 20.99 -26.41 7.99
CA PHE A 229 19.88 -25.62 7.42
C PHE A 229 19.16 -26.39 6.31
N LYS A 230 19.91 -26.97 5.37
CA LYS A 230 19.36 -27.76 4.26
C LYS A 230 18.51 -28.93 4.76
N GLU A 231 19.06 -29.76 5.64
CA GLU A 231 18.36 -30.93 6.20
C GLU A 231 17.11 -30.51 6.97
N THR A 232 17.16 -29.39 7.67
CA THR A 232 16.01 -28.84 8.41
C THR A 232 14.89 -28.39 7.47
N PHE A 233 15.21 -27.66 6.39
CA PHE A 233 14.20 -27.24 5.41
C PHE A 233 13.61 -28.42 4.63
N GLU A 234 14.41 -29.43 4.29
CA GLU A 234 13.92 -30.68 3.70
C GLU A 234 12.91 -31.38 4.62
N LEU A 235 13.19 -31.43 5.93
CA LEU A 235 12.25 -31.96 6.93
C LEU A 235 10.97 -31.12 7.03
N ILE A 236 11.08 -29.79 7.10
CA ILE A 236 9.91 -28.88 7.15
C ILE A 236 9.00 -29.12 5.94
N ARG A 237 9.56 -29.21 4.73
CA ARG A 237 8.78 -29.47 3.51
C ARG A 237 8.04 -30.80 3.60
N LYS A 238 8.70 -31.86 4.05
CA LYS A 238 8.10 -33.19 4.22
C LYS A 238 6.95 -33.21 5.24
N LEU A 239 7.04 -32.42 6.31
CA LEU A 239 6.00 -32.34 7.34
C LEU A 239 4.83 -31.41 6.97
N SER A 240 4.99 -30.58 5.94
CA SER A 240 4.00 -29.60 5.50
C SER A 240 3.09 -30.10 4.37
N THR A 241 3.37 -31.29 3.82
CA THR A 241 2.58 -31.99 2.79
C THR A 241 1.72 -33.08 3.40
#